data_AF-A0A2M7N3T1-F1
#
_entry.id   AF-A0A2M7N3T1-F1
#
_cell.length_a   1.000
_cell.length_b   1.000
_cell.length_c   1.000
_cell.angle_alpha   90.00
_cell.angle_beta   90.00
_cell.angle_gamma   90.00
#
_symmetry.space_group_name_H-M   'P 1'
#
loop_
_entity.id
_entity.type
_entity.pdbx_description
1 polymer ?
#
loop_
_entity_poly.entity_id
_entity_poly.type
_entity_poly.pdbx_seq_one_letter_code
_entity_poly.pdbx_strand_id
1 'polypeptide(L)' 'MRFISGFFQMCLFIVLLGFALKNSQPVTVYYFFGYEWQSTLVIVMLSFFAVGVGLGI' A
#
# COMPACT_ATOMS: atom_id res chain seq x y z
N MET A 1 -5.96 -23.04 15.22
CA MET A 1 -6.88 -22.69 14.12
C MET A 1 -6.79 -21.21 13.70
N ARG A 2 -6.80 -20.24 14.64
CA ARG A 2 -6.74 -18.79 14.32
C ARG A 2 -5.45 -18.32 13.62
N PHE A 3 -4.29 -18.87 13.99
CA PHE A 3 -3.00 -18.51 13.38
C PHE A 3 -2.84 -18.99 11.92
N ILE A 4 -3.31 -20.20 11.60
CA ILE A 4 -3.32 -20.74 10.23
C ILE A 4 -4.22 -19.91 9.32
N SER A 5 -5.38 -19.48 9.82
CA SER A 5 -6.28 -18.57 9.10
C SER A 5 -5.63 -17.21 8.85
N GLY A 6 -4.91 -16.66 9.83
CA GLY A 6 -4.23 -15.37 9.69
C GLY A 6 -3.10 -15.40 8.66
N PHE A 7 -2.30 -16.47 8.63
CA PHE A 7 -1.26 -16.64 7.62
C PHE A 7 -1.84 -16.72 6.20
N PHE A 8 -2.91 -17.52 6.02
CA PHE A 8 -3.57 -17.63 4.72
C PHE A 8 -4.13 -16.29 4.24
N GLN A 9 -4.77 -15.51 5.12
CA GLN A 9 -5.24 -14.16 4.78
C GLN A 9 -4.09 -13.22 4.39
N MET A 10 -2.96 -13.28 5.08
CA MET A 10 -1.78 -12.48 4.74
C MET A 10 -1.24 -12.84 3.35
N CYS A 11 -1.12 -14.12 3.03
CA CYS A 11 -0.70 -14.58 1.70
C CYS A 11 -1.67 -14.08 0.62
N LEU A 12 -2.98 -14.21 0.86
CA LEU A 12 -4.02 -13.77 -0.07
C LEU A 12 -3.96 -12.24 -0.28
N PHE A 13 -3.77 -11.47 0.80
CA PHE A 13 -3.57 -10.03 0.73
C PHE A 13 -2.36 -9.66 -0.12
N ILE A 14 -1.20 -10.31 0.06
CA ILE A 14 0.02 -10.03 -0.71
C ILE A 14 -0.20 -10.32 -2.20
N VAL A 15 -0.86 -11.42 -2.54
CA VAL A 15 -1.17 -11.76 -3.95
C VAL A 15 -2.08 -10.70 -4.58
N LEU A 16 -3.17 -10.33 -3.90
CA LEU A 16 -4.09 -9.29 -4.37
C LEU A 16 -3.42 -7.92 -4.47
N LEU A 17 -2.56 -7.58 -3.51
CA LEU A 17 -1.79 -6.35 -3.52
C LEU A 17 -0.85 -6.33 -4.73
N GLY A 18 -0.07 -7.38 -4.95
CA GLY A 18 0.81 -7.48 -6.12
C GLY A 18 0.05 -7.38 -7.45
N PHE A 19 -1.14 -7.98 -7.52
CA PHE A 19 -2.03 -7.85 -8.67
C PHE A 19 -2.49 -6.41 -8.87
N ALA A 20 -2.94 -5.74 -7.81
CA ALA A 20 -3.33 -4.34 -7.86
C ALA A 20 -2.15 -3.45 -8.31
N LEU A 21 -0.94 -3.68 -7.81
CA LEU A 21 0.26 -2.94 -8.20
C LEU A 21 0.60 -3.10 -9.68
N LYS A 22 0.56 -4.33 -10.21
CA LYS A 22 0.85 -4.60 -11.62
C LYS A 22 -0.20 -4.04 -12.58
N ASN A 23 -1.46 -3.96 -12.15
CA ASN A 23 -2.58 -3.53 -12.99
C ASN A 23 -3.02 -2.08 -12.72
N SER A 24 -2.28 -1.35 -11.89
CA SER A 24 -2.57 0.06 -11.63
C SER A 24 -1.78 0.95 -12.57
N GLN A 25 -2.34 2.13 -12.79
CA GLN A 25 -1.67 3.19 -13.51
C GLN A 25 -0.76 3.98 -12.56
N PRO A 26 0.40 4.46 -13.05
CA PRO A 26 1.26 5.33 -12.28
C PRO A 26 0.55 6.67 -12.01
N VAL A 27 0.74 7.19 -10.80
CA VAL A 27 0.27 8.50 -10.33
C VAL A 27 1.47 9.33 -9.89
N THR A 28 1.40 10.63 -10.11
CA THR A 28 2.42 11.57 -9.64
C THR A 28 1.95 12.20 -8.33
N VAL A 29 2.74 12.05 -7.28
CA VAL A 29 2.59 12.77 -6.02
C VAL A 29 3.40 14.06 -6.12
N TYR A 30 2.70 15.19 -6.08
CA TYR A 30 3.30 16.52 -6.08
C TYR A 30 3.51 16.99 -4.65
N TYR A 31 4.76 17.19 -4.25
CA TYR A 31 5.11 17.70 -2.92
C TYR A 31 5.23 19.22 -2.92
N PHE A 32 5.11 19.81 -1.72
CA PHE A 32 5.15 21.27 -1.52
C PHE A 32 6.44 21.95 -2.00
N PHE A 33 7.58 21.24 -2.03
CA PHE A 33 8.88 21.79 -2.46
C PHE A 33 9.22 21.49 -3.93
N GLY A 34 8.22 21.18 -4.77
CA GLY A 34 8.43 20.88 -6.19
C GLY A 34 9.06 19.50 -6.44
N TYR A 35 9.17 18.65 -5.42
CA TYR A 35 9.50 17.24 -5.62
C TYR A 35 8.31 16.51 -6.22
N GLU A 36 8.59 15.63 -7.17
CA GLU A 36 7.59 14.76 -7.78
C GLU A 36 8.00 13.32 -7.53
N TRP A 37 7.06 12.51 -7.02
CA TRP A 37 7.27 11.08 -6.88
C TRP A 37 6.23 10.32 -7.66
N GLN A 38 6.68 9.56 -8.65
CA GLN A 38 5.82 8.69 -9.44
C GLN A 38 5.70 7.33 -8.76
N SER A 39 4.47 6.93 -8.40
CA SER A 39 4.17 5.66 -7.76
C SER A 39 2.73 5.24 -8.08
N THR A 40 2.31 4.06 -7.67
CA THR A 40 0.91 3.64 -7.81
C THR A 40 0.08 4.19 -6.64
N LEU A 41 -1.16 4.65 -6.90
CA LEU A 41 -2.06 5.18 -5.86
C LEU A 41 -2.20 4.24 -4.65
N VAL A 42 -2.26 2.93 -4.90
CA VAL A 42 -2.31 1.90 -3.87
C VAL A 42 -1.10 1.95 -2.93
N ILE A 43 0.12 2.13 -3.45
CA ILE A 43 1.34 2.27 -2.63
C ILE A 43 1.26 3.54 -1.80
N VAL A 44 0.85 4.65 -2.42
CA VAL A 44 0.72 5.94 -1.75
C VAL A 44 -0.27 5.83 -0.59
N MET A 45 -1.45 5.26 -0.81
CA MET A 45 -2.42 5.05 0.26
C MET A 45 -1.89 4.14 1.37
N LEU A 46 -1.28 3.01 1.01
CA LEU A 46 -0.71 2.08 1.99
C LEU A 46 0.37 2.72 2.85
N SER A 47 1.24 3.56 2.28
CA SER A 47 2.26 4.26 3.05
C SER A 47 1.64 5.27 4.01
N PHE A 48 0.65 6.05 3.57
CA PHE A 48 -0.07 6.98 4.44
C PHE A 48 -0.77 6.27 5.60
N PHE A 49 -1.47 5.16 5.35
CA PHE A 49 -2.11 4.37 6.40
C PHE A 49 -1.10 3.73 7.34
N ALA A 50 0.00 3.17 6.83
CA ALA A 50 1.05 2.58 7.65
C ALA A 50 1.70 3.63 8.58
N VAL A 51 1.92 4.84 8.07
CA VAL A 51 2.39 5.98 8.88
C VAL A 51 1.35 6.35 9.94
N GLY A 52 0.07 6.45 9.60
CA GLY A 52 -1.01 6.74 10.56
C GLY A 52 -1.05 5.72 11.70
N VAL A 53 -1.03 4.42 11.37
CA VAL A 53 -0.95 3.34 12.36
C VAL A 53 0.31 3.45 13.23
N GLY A 54 1.46 3.74 12.63
CA GLY A 54 2.72 3.95 13.36
C GLY A 54 2.69 5.15 14.31
N LEU A 55 1.91 6.17 13.98
CA LEU A 55 1.67 7.35 14.82
C LEU A 55 0.52 7.15 15.83
N GLY A 56 -0.23 6.04 15.73
CA GLY A 56 -1.37 5.74 16.60
C GLY A 56 -2.64 6.55 16.30
N ILE A 57 -2.79 7.01 15.06
CA ILE A 57 -3.94 7.78 14.54
C ILE A 57 -4.85 6.85 13.73
#